data_AF-A0A321L821-F1
#
_entry.id   AF-A0A321L821-F1
#
_cell.length_a   1.000
_cell.length_b   1.000
_cell.length_c   1.000
_cell.angle_alpha   90.00
_cell.angle_beta   90.00
_cell.angle_gamma   90.00
#
_symmetry.space_group_name_H-M   'P 1'
#
loop_
_entity.id
_entity.type
_entity.pdbx_description
1 polymer ?
#
loop_
_entity_poly.entity_id
_entity_poly.type
_entity_poly.pdbx_seq_one_letter_code
_entity_poly.pdbx_strand_id
1 'polypeptide(L)'
;MPKTTLISLNANTGAFTTITASIPARRVEIREDESVTAQGLQYQKPDDNFTATFNVGTPAGPDQPQIVLGNPIATGHGSSPLLGLPAQNTGGSSTPATTYLKVRSRTASTTTIRVVEYE
;
A
#
# COMPACT_ATOMS: atom_id res chain seq x y z
N MET A 1 7.94 -9.91 12.66
CA MET A 1 8.98 -8.95 12.20
C MET A 1 8.44 -8.25 10.96
N PRO A 2 8.76 -6.97 10.69
CA PRO A 2 8.24 -6.30 9.51
C PRO A 2 8.71 -6.98 8.22
N LYS A 3 7.80 -7.14 7.25
CA LYS A 3 8.13 -7.66 5.93
C LYS A 3 8.30 -6.49 4.97
N THR A 4 9.42 -6.47 4.26
CA THR A 4 9.72 -5.42 3.28
C THR A 4 9.73 -6.00 1.87
N THR A 5 9.01 -5.33 0.97
CA THR A 5 8.95 -5.69 -0.45
C THR A 5 9.27 -4.47 -1.31
N LEU A 6 10.10 -4.63 -2.34
CA LEU A 6 10.34 -3.60 -3.34
C LEU A 6 9.44 -3.84 -4.56
N ILE A 7 8.78 -2.78 -5.04
CA ILE A 7 7.84 -2.86 -6.16
C ILE A 7 8.14 -1.74 -7.14
N SER A 8 8.41 -2.10 -8.39
CA SER A 8 8.57 -1.15 -9.49
C SER A 8 7.21 -0.61 -9.92
N LEU A 9 7.16 0.69 -10.17
CA LEU A 9 5.95 1.42 -10.54
C LEU A 9 6.08 2.04 -11.93
N ASN A 10 4.95 2.09 -12.61
CA ASN A 10 4.81 2.82 -13.87
C ASN A 10 4.89 4.33 -13.66
N ALA A 11 5.21 5.05 -14.73
CA ALA A 11 5.04 6.50 -14.84
C ALA A 11 3.56 6.92 -14.72
N ASN A 12 3.30 8.21 -14.54
CA ASN A 12 1.97 8.78 -14.35
C ASN A 12 1.02 8.64 -15.55
N THR A 13 1.52 8.31 -16.74
CA THR A 13 0.72 7.97 -17.93
C THR A 13 0.37 6.49 -18.00
N GLY A 14 1.05 5.65 -17.19
CA GLY A 14 0.82 4.22 -17.13
C GLY A 14 -0.31 3.81 -16.18
N ALA A 15 -0.61 2.51 -16.22
CA ALA A 15 -1.57 1.89 -15.32
C ALA A 15 -1.06 1.93 -13.87
N PHE A 16 -1.99 2.06 -12.92
CA PHE A 16 -1.65 1.89 -11.51
C PHE A 16 -1.22 0.44 -11.23
N THR A 17 -0.22 0.29 -10.38
CA THR A 17 0.26 -0.99 -9.87
C THR A 17 -0.51 -1.34 -8.60
N THR A 18 -1.13 -2.52 -8.58
CA THR A 18 -1.89 -2.99 -7.41
C THR A 18 -0.94 -3.43 -6.30
N ILE A 19 -1.09 -2.86 -5.11
CA ILE A 19 -0.36 -3.27 -3.91
C ILE A 19 -1.27 -4.16 -3.08
N THR A 20 -0.91 -5.43 -2.98
CA THR A 20 -1.68 -6.46 -2.26
C THR A 20 -1.05 -6.81 -0.93
N ALA A 21 -1.87 -7.20 0.04
CA ALA A 21 -1.42 -7.84 1.27
C ALA A 21 -0.60 -9.10 0.96
N SER A 22 0.60 -9.16 1.53
CA SER A 22 1.47 -10.33 1.45
C SER A 22 1.60 -11.07 2.77
N ILE A 23 1.18 -10.43 3.86
CA ILE A 23 0.99 -10.98 5.21
C ILE A 23 -0.25 -10.36 5.87
N PRO A 24 -0.77 -10.93 6.98
CA PRO A 24 -1.78 -10.29 7.83
C PRO A 24 -1.22 -9.04 8.56
N ALA A 25 -1.11 -7.91 7.86
CA ALA A 25 -0.55 -6.68 8.43
C ALA A 25 -1.61 -5.83 9.17
N ARG A 26 -1.25 -5.26 10.33
CA ARG A 26 -2.02 -4.21 11.03
C ARG A 26 -1.64 -2.80 10.62
N ARG A 27 -0.44 -2.66 10.04
CA ARG A 27 0.09 -1.39 9.51
C ARG A 27 0.91 -1.68 8.28
N VAL A 28 0.78 -0.82 7.28
CA VAL A 28 1.53 -0.85 6.03
C VAL A 28 2.08 0.54 5.78
N GLU A 29 3.37 0.62 5.52
CA GLU A 29 4.05 1.84 5.15
C GLU A 29 4.56 1.72 3.73
N ILE A 30 4.30 2.75 2.93
CA ILE A 30 4.73 2.81 1.54
C ILE A 30 5.51 4.10 1.34
N ARG A 31 6.71 3.97 0.79
CA ARG A 31 7.57 5.08 0.41
C ARG A 31 8.35 4.75 -0.85
N GLU A 32 8.76 5.76 -1.59
CA GLU A 32 9.79 5.63 -2.63
C GLU A 32 11.08 5.14 -2.00
N ASP A 33 11.75 4.20 -2.67
CA ASP A 33 12.99 3.62 -2.18
C ASP A 33 14.13 4.65 -2.22
N GLU A 34 15.08 4.54 -1.29
CA GLU A 34 16.21 5.48 -1.21
C GLU A 34 17.16 5.37 -2.41
N SER A 35 17.12 4.27 -3.16
CA SER A 35 17.92 4.08 -4.38
C SER A 35 17.40 4.87 -5.59
N VAL A 36 16.20 5.46 -5.51
CA VAL A 36 15.60 6.23 -6.61
C VAL A 36 15.41 7.70 -6.23
N THR A 37 15.46 8.57 -7.23
CA THR A 37 15.12 9.98 -7.03
C THR A 37 13.64 10.11 -6.69
N ALA A 38 13.33 10.56 -5.48
CA ALA A 38 11.95 10.75 -5.04
C ALA A 38 11.22 11.77 -5.92
N GLN A 39 10.05 11.39 -6.38
CA GLN A 39 9.26 12.19 -7.32
C GLN A 39 7.77 12.27 -6.93
N GLY A 40 7.40 11.69 -5.80
CA GLY A 40 6.04 11.63 -5.29
C GLY A 40 5.24 10.51 -5.95
N LEU A 41 4.12 10.16 -5.32
CA LEU A 41 3.27 9.06 -5.77
C LEU A 41 1.85 9.54 -6.06
N GLN A 42 1.17 8.79 -6.92
CA GLN A 42 -0.26 8.84 -7.11
C GLN A 42 -0.86 7.54 -6.65
N TYR A 43 -1.94 7.60 -5.88
CA TYR A 43 -2.60 6.41 -5.37
C TYR A 43 -4.11 6.48 -5.44
N GLN A 44 -4.72 5.30 -5.50
CA GLN A 44 -6.16 5.09 -5.44
C GLN A 44 -6.44 4.09 -4.32
N LYS A 45 -7.53 4.31 -3.58
CA LYS A 45 -7.87 3.49 -2.43
C LYS A 45 -9.08 2.61 -2.74
N PRO A 46 -9.26 1.49 -2.03
CA PRO A 46 -10.43 0.65 -2.20
C PRO A 46 -11.72 1.28 -1.65
N ASP A 47 -11.63 2.26 -0.74
CA ASP A 47 -12.78 2.90 -0.07
C ASP A 47 -13.72 3.65 -1.05
N ASP A 48 -13.18 4.15 -2.16
CA ASP A 48 -13.93 4.79 -3.23
C ASP A 48 -14.03 3.92 -4.49
N ASN A 49 -13.82 2.60 -4.37
CA ASN A 49 -13.75 1.66 -5.50
C ASN A 49 -12.66 2.03 -6.54
N PHE A 50 -11.54 2.61 -6.10
CA PHE A 50 -10.42 3.06 -6.93
C PHE A 50 -10.79 4.13 -7.96
N THR A 51 -11.68 5.05 -7.57
CA THR A 51 -12.18 6.08 -8.49
C THR A 51 -11.42 7.40 -8.37
N ALA A 52 -11.11 7.87 -7.16
CA ALA A 52 -10.34 9.08 -6.98
C ALA A 52 -8.84 8.80 -7.00
N THR A 53 -8.09 9.75 -7.58
CA THR A 53 -6.62 9.74 -7.55
C THR A 53 -6.14 10.77 -6.54
N PHE A 54 -5.40 10.28 -5.55
CA PHE A 54 -4.76 11.10 -4.53
C PHE A 54 -3.29 11.28 -4.89
N ASN A 55 -2.76 12.49 -4.64
CA ASN A 55 -1.34 12.78 -4.82
C ASN A 55 -0.66 12.83 -3.45
N VAL A 56 0.54 12.26 -3.35
CA VAL A 56 1.44 12.46 -2.21
C VAL A 56 2.75 13.06 -2.69
N GLY A 57 3.31 13.96 -1.87
CA GLY A 57 4.62 14.58 -2.12
C GLY A 57 5.77 13.57 -1.94
N THR A 58 7.00 14.04 -2.12
CA THR A 58 8.21 13.25 -1.83
C THR A 58 8.34 12.97 -0.32
N PRO A 59 9.08 11.93 0.09
CA PRO A 59 9.37 11.71 1.51
C PRO A 59 10.09 12.92 2.13
N ALA A 60 9.74 13.29 3.36
CA ALA A 60 10.42 14.39 4.08
C ALA A 60 11.82 14.01 4.62
N GLY A 61 12.18 12.74 4.50
CA GLY A 61 13.46 12.16 4.87
C GLY A 61 13.55 10.70 4.45
N PRO A 62 14.73 10.06 4.52
CA PRO A 62 14.93 8.69 4.05
C PRO A 62 14.01 7.68 4.76
N ASP A 63 13.65 7.96 6.02
CA ASP A 63 12.82 7.07 6.82
C ASP A 63 11.35 7.48 6.98
N GLN A 64 10.93 8.58 6.36
CA GLN A 64 9.54 9.01 6.45
C GLN A 64 8.64 8.27 5.45
N PRO A 65 7.58 7.58 5.91
CA PRO A 65 6.61 6.97 5.02
C PRO A 65 5.79 8.07 4.31
N GLN A 66 5.54 7.90 3.01
CA GLN A 66 4.66 8.79 2.26
C GLN A 66 3.19 8.42 2.47
N ILE A 67 2.90 7.13 2.46
CA ILE A 67 1.56 6.60 2.68
C ILE A 67 1.63 5.62 3.84
N VAL A 68 0.81 5.85 4.87
CA VAL A 68 0.65 4.95 5.99
C VAL A 68 -0.78 4.47 5.98
N LEU A 69 -0.97 3.17 5.84
CA LEU A 69 -2.23 2.51 6.03
C LEU A 69 -2.15 1.80 7.38
N GLY A 70 -3.05 2.13 8.29
CA GLY A 70 -3.09 1.50 9.62
C GLY A 70 -4.45 1.72 10.25
N ASN A 71 -4.71 1.03 11.35
CA ASN A 71 -5.82 1.40 12.22
C ASN A 71 -5.39 2.58 13.11
N PRO A 72 -5.96 3.79 12.95
CA PRO A 72 -5.69 4.89 13.88
C PRO A 72 -6.34 4.69 15.26
N ILE A 73 -7.20 3.69 15.46
CA ILE A 73 -7.94 3.51 16.72
C ILE A 73 -7.99 2.04 17.16
N ALA A 74 -7.42 1.77 18.34
CA ALA A 74 -7.71 0.59 19.14
C ALA A 74 -9.06 0.79 19.87
N THR A 75 -10.18 0.60 19.18
CA THR A 75 -11.50 0.53 19.82
C THR A 75 -12.29 -0.62 19.25
N GLY A 76 -12.29 -1.74 19.98
CA GLY A 76 -13.34 -2.75 19.92
C GLY A 76 -13.32 -3.69 18.71
N HIS A 77 -13.40 -4.99 19.02
CA HIS A 77 -13.82 -6.11 18.17
C HIS A 77 -13.73 -5.92 16.64
N GLY A 78 -12.57 -6.26 16.07
CA GLY A 78 -12.50 -6.99 14.80
C GLY A 78 -12.66 -6.20 13.49
N SER A 79 -12.84 -4.88 13.51
CA SER A 79 -12.91 -4.09 12.28
C SER A 79 -11.53 -3.59 11.86
N SER A 80 -10.97 -4.13 10.78
CA SER A 80 -9.81 -3.51 10.12
C SER A 80 -9.94 -3.60 8.60
N PRO A 81 -9.65 -2.51 7.87
CA PRO A 81 -9.50 -2.56 6.42
C PRO A 81 -8.23 -3.31 5.97
N LEU A 82 -7.36 -3.74 6.90
CA LEU A 82 -6.05 -4.36 6.61
C LEU A 82 -5.93 -5.83 7.02
N LEU A 83 -6.90 -6.38 7.76
CA LEU A 83 -6.82 -7.76 8.24
C LEU A 83 -7.17 -8.76 7.14
N GLY A 84 -6.13 -9.37 6.56
CA GLY A 84 -6.26 -10.69 5.93
C GLY A 84 -6.39 -11.75 7.03
N LEU A 85 -7.54 -12.43 7.10
CA LEU A 85 -7.74 -13.60 7.98
C LEU A 85 -6.96 -14.80 7.40
N PRO A 86 -6.32 -15.64 8.23
CA PRO A 86 -5.72 -16.89 7.76
C PRO A 86 -6.82 -17.82 7.23
N ALA A 87 -6.60 -18.39 6.04
CA ALA A 87 -7.50 -19.36 5.44
C ALA A 87 -7.52 -20.66 6.26
N GLN A 88 -8.48 -20.80 7.17
CA GLN A 88 -8.81 -22.09 7.78
C GLN A 88 -10.23 -22.50 7.41
N ASN A 89 -10.28 -23.28 6.32
CA ASN A 89 -11.12 -24.46 6.12
C ASN A 89 -12.52 -24.44 6.78
N THR A 90 -13.48 -23.72 6.19
CA THR A 90 -14.91 -24.08 6.21
C THR A 90 -15.58 -23.33 5.05
N GLY A 91 -16.40 -24.04 4.28
CA GLY A 91 -16.90 -23.59 2.98
C GLY A 91 -17.57 -22.21 3.01
N GLY A 92 -17.13 -21.33 2.11
CA GLY A 92 -17.75 -20.03 1.86
C GLY A 92 -16.74 -18.92 1.61
N SER A 93 -16.45 -18.66 0.34
CA SER A 93 -15.71 -17.50 -0.20
C SER A 93 -14.33 -17.23 0.42
N SER A 94 -13.28 -17.72 -0.26
CA SER A 94 -11.91 -17.22 -0.08
C SER A 94 -11.90 -15.70 -0.31
N THR A 95 -11.46 -14.90 0.65
CA THR A 95 -11.14 -13.49 0.42
C THR A 95 -9.98 -13.41 -0.58
N PRO A 96 -10.18 -12.85 -1.77
CA PRO A 96 -9.08 -12.61 -2.70
C PRO A 96 -8.09 -11.63 -2.07
N ALA A 97 -6.81 -11.71 -2.43
CA ALA A 97 -5.73 -10.85 -1.93
C ALA A 97 -6.21 -9.41 -1.64
N THR A 98 -6.30 -9.04 -0.35
CA THR A 98 -6.81 -7.73 0.08
C THR A 98 -5.89 -6.65 -0.49
N THR A 99 -6.34 -6.02 -1.57
CA THR A 99 -5.62 -4.92 -2.20
C THR A 99 -5.62 -3.75 -1.22
N TYR A 100 -4.43 -3.31 -0.82
CA TYR A 100 -4.26 -2.15 0.04
C TYR A 100 -4.59 -0.85 -0.69
N LEU A 101 -3.98 -0.67 -1.86
CA LEU A 101 -4.19 0.46 -2.73
C LEU A 101 -3.65 0.14 -4.12
N LYS A 102 -3.91 1.02 -5.08
CA LYS A 102 -3.19 1.02 -6.35
C LYS A 102 -2.32 2.26 -6.40
N VAL A 103 -1.08 2.13 -6.88
CA VAL A 103 -0.08 3.19 -6.83
C VAL A 103 0.69 3.29 -8.15
N ARG A 104 1.10 4.50 -8.51
CA ARG A 104 2.05 4.77 -9.60
C ARG A 104 2.92 5.99 -9.26
N SER A 105 3.95 6.24 -10.07
CA SER A 105 4.71 7.48 -9.99
C SER A 105 3.83 8.69 -10.27
N ARG A 106 4.10 9.81 -9.60
CA ARG A 106 3.44 11.09 -9.89
C ARG A 106 3.95 11.75 -11.17
N THR A 107 5.16 11.42 -11.62
CA THR A 107 5.81 12.04 -12.78
C THR A 107 5.83 11.10 -13.99
N ALA A 108 6.35 11.61 -15.11
CA ALA A 108 6.50 10.83 -16.34
C ALA A 108 7.61 9.75 -16.28
N SER A 109 8.30 9.61 -15.14
CA SER A 109 9.33 8.58 -14.95
C SER A 109 8.81 7.46 -14.06
N THR A 110 9.30 6.24 -14.29
CA THR A 110 9.07 5.10 -13.40
C THR A 110 9.78 5.33 -12.06
N THR A 111 9.35 4.62 -11.01
CA THR A 111 10.00 4.64 -9.69
C THR A 111 9.95 3.26 -9.06
N THR A 112 10.63 3.09 -7.94
CA THR A 112 10.53 1.91 -7.10
C THR A 112 10.06 2.34 -5.72
N ILE A 113 9.09 1.63 -5.17
CA ILE A 113 8.65 1.83 -3.79
C ILE A 113 9.07 0.67 -2.91
N ARG A 114 9.28 0.99 -1.63
CA ARG A 114 9.41 0.07 -0.52
C ARG A 114 8.07 0.00 0.21
N VAL A 115 7.53 -1.21 0.31
CA VAL A 115 6.34 -1.52 1.10
C VAL A 115 6.78 -2.27 2.34
N VAL A 116 6.46 -1.75 3.52
CA VAL A 116 6.79 -2.36 4.81
C VAL A 116 5.50 -2.72 5.52
N GLU A 117 5.27 -4.01 5.70
CA GLU A 117 4.10 -4.58 6.38
C GLU A 117 4.47 -4.98 7.82
N TYR A 118 3.66 -4.54 8.79
CA TYR A 118 3.82 -4.82 10.22
C TYR A 118 2.59 -5.59 10.74
N GLU A 119 2.81 -6.70 11.44
CA GLU A 119 1.77 -7.54 12.09
C GLU A 119 1.11 -6.92 13.32
#